data_AF-A0A3D4UMA5-F1
#
_entry.id   AF-A0A3D4UMA5-F1
#
_cell.length_a   1.000
_cell.length_b   1.000
_cell.length_c   1.000
_cell.angle_alpha   90.00
_cell.angle_beta   90.00
_cell.angle_gamma   90.00
#
_symmetry.space_group_name_H-M   'P 1'
#
loop_
_entity.id
_entity.type
_entity.pdbx_description
1 polymer ?
#
loop_
_entity_poly.entity_id
_entity_poly.type
_entity_poly.pdbx_seq_one_letter_code
_entity_poly.pdbx_strand_id
1 'polypeptide(L)'
;PRLVIPMLPEVLSNGICSLQEGVLRYAKTCVIRYDRMGNVKSRGLCQSLIKSRKRMTYLEAQALIDGDLEEAKKHAKTDTPHTEELIQSVRDMNELSKLIQARRHKAGMIHLDLPEVELVFDENGKVVDAQKEDDAFTHTLIEMFMVEANEATASLFEKLEVPVLRRTHPEPTPGDVDDLRKTATVAGFKIPQSPTREELQTLLDATAGTTSARAVHMAVLRTMTKAVYSPALIGHYALASHAYSHFTSPIRRYPDLTLHRAIWAYLKRTNNGENRPSSDEAWKRLGRDLRDDDYCPDKSILAEIGAHCSGTEQNATGAERELRQFLVLQLMEQHIGEEFEGFITGVSPKGVYVQIEKYLADGMVAKKDLVGDTTRSKRPPTWRLDDRTGAMVDQHSGRSYNIGDRVKVNIANVDLALRQMDLVITDGASRAAGKLKGPAAKLKLGGGDMGGLGETEGAGFKKAPGGQRRSRKSKSRDRGKTDYRRDAKGKQGPGGKKKGKKK
;
A
#
# COMPACT_ATOMS: atom_id res chain seq x y z
N PRO A 1 -4.67 -10.94 -17.58
CA PRO A 1 -4.14 -11.92 -16.60
C PRO A 1 -3.75 -13.21 -17.35
N ARG A 2 -2.53 -13.76 -17.14
CA ARG A 2 -1.84 -14.84 -17.90
C ARG A 2 -0.85 -14.43 -18.98
N LEU A 3 -0.90 -13.20 -19.50
CA LEU A 3 0.12 -12.68 -20.41
C LEU A 3 0.92 -11.57 -19.71
N VAL A 4 2.24 -11.71 -19.74
CA VAL A 4 3.18 -10.65 -19.32
C VAL A 4 3.72 -10.01 -20.59
N ILE A 5 3.65 -8.68 -20.67
CA ILE A 5 4.37 -7.90 -21.69
C ILE A 5 5.69 -7.46 -21.05
N PRO A 6 6.81 -8.15 -21.32
CA PRO A 6 8.02 -7.94 -20.54
C PRO A 6 8.75 -6.66 -20.99
N MET A 7 9.36 -5.96 -20.03
CA MET A 7 10.19 -4.77 -20.31
C MET A 7 11.46 -5.13 -21.08
N LEU A 8 12.01 -6.32 -20.83
CA LEU A 8 13.20 -6.87 -21.48
C LEU A 8 12.81 -8.11 -22.31
N PRO A 9 13.56 -8.44 -23.39
CA PRO A 9 13.38 -9.68 -24.12
C PRO A 9 13.38 -10.91 -23.20
N GLU A 10 12.53 -11.89 -23.49
CA GLU A 10 12.35 -13.08 -22.64
C GLU A 10 13.65 -13.87 -22.43
N VAL A 11 14.52 -13.90 -23.43
CA VAL A 11 15.85 -14.53 -23.34
C VAL A 11 16.68 -13.93 -22.19
N LEU A 12 16.52 -12.63 -21.93
CA LEU A 12 17.17 -11.96 -20.80
C LEU A 12 16.35 -12.15 -19.51
N SER A 13 15.07 -11.81 -19.52
CA SER A 13 14.25 -11.77 -18.29
C SER A 13 14.01 -13.15 -17.68
N ASN A 14 13.70 -14.16 -18.49
CA ASN A 14 13.44 -15.54 -18.03
C ASN A 14 14.70 -16.42 -18.03
N GLY A 15 15.72 -16.02 -18.80
CA GLY A 15 16.99 -16.74 -18.93
C GLY A 15 18.11 -16.13 -18.08
N ILE A 16 18.93 -15.27 -18.71
CA ILE A 16 20.23 -14.83 -18.17
C ILE A 16 20.09 -14.05 -16.86
N CYS A 17 19.09 -13.18 -16.75
CA CYS A 17 18.89 -12.34 -15.57
C CYS A 17 18.07 -13.05 -14.47
N SER A 18 17.36 -14.14 -14.80
CA SER A 18 16.58 -14.89 -13.82
C SER A 18 17.49 -15.68 -12.88
N LEU A 19 17.24 -15.58 -11.57
CA LEU A 19 17.99 -16.26 -10.51
C LEU A 19 17.55 -17.73 -10.37
N GLN A 20 17.75 -18.51 -11.44
CA GLN A 20 17.32 -19.90 -11.54
C GLN A 20 18.00 -20.79 -10.50
N GLU A 21 17.23 -21.76 -10.00
CA GLU A 21 17.72 -22.79 -9.07
C GLU A 21 18.90 -23.55 -9.67
N GLY A 22 19.95 -23.76 -8.90
CA GLY A 22 21.08 -24.58 -9.29
C GLY A 22 21.98 -23.98 -10.37
N VAL A 23 21.77 -22.73 -10.81
CA VAL A 23 22.60 -22.09 -11.84
C VAL A 23 23.36 -20.89 -11.28
N LEU A 24 24.62 -20.74 -11.69
CA LEU A 24 25.42 -19.56 -11.35
C LEU A 24 24.88 -18.31 -12.05
N ARG A 25 24.74 -17.22 -11.29
CA ARG A 25 24.19 -15.94 -11.75
C ARG A 25 24.94 -14.77 -11.14
N TYR A 26 25.24 -13.77 -11.96
CA TYR A 26 25.74 -12.48 -11.48
C TYR A 26 24.63 -11.71 -10.79
N ALA A 27 24.95 -11.10 -9.66
CA ALA A 27 24.01 -10.27 -8.92
C ALA A 27 24.69 -8.98 -8.43
N LYS A 28 23.86 -7.94 -8.22
CA LYS A 28 24.21 -6.83 -7.33
C LYS A 28 23.58 -7.13 -5.98
N THR A 29 24.40 -7.31 -4.97
CA THR A 29 23.98 -7.73 -3.63
C THR A 29 24.00 -6.54 -2.69
N CYS A 30 22.91 -6.39 -1.92
CA CYS A 30 22.89 -5.54 -0.74
C CYS A 30 23.08 -6.39 0.51
N VAL A 31 24.12 -6.07 1.29
CA VAL A 31 24.43 -6.74 2.55
C VAL A 31 24.09 -5.80 3.70
N ILE A 32 23.18 -6.21 4.57
CA ILE A 32 22.73 -5.42 5.71
C ILE A 32 22.97 -6.24 6.98
N ARG A 33 23.65 -5.64 7.96
CA ARG A 33 23.89 -6.26 9.26
C ARG A 33 22.96 -5.64 10.28
N TYR A 34 22.27 -6.50 11.04
CA TYR A 34 21.34 -6.11 12.09
C TYR A 34 21.93 -6.44 13.47
N ASP A 35 21.48 -5.74 14.51
CA ASP A 35 21.59 -6.27 15.87
C ASP A 35 20.39 -7.13 16.26
N ARG A 36 20.43 -7.67 17.47
CA ARG A 36 19.38 -8.53 18.04
C ARG A 36 18.01 -7.84 18.18
N MET A 37 17.94 -6.51 18.06
CA MET A 37 16.69 -5.75 18.11
C MET A 37 16.22 -5.37 16.69
N GLY A 38 16.85 -5.89 15.64
CA GLY A 38 16.54 -5.56 14.25
C GLY A 38 17.01 -4.16 13.83
N ASN A 39 17.88 -3.47 14.58
CA ASN A 39 18.42 -2.18 14.14
C ASN A 39 19.57 -2.37 13.15
N VAL A 40 19.63 -1.55 12.11
CA VAL A 40 20.72 -1.60 11.14
C VAL A 40 22.03 -1.13 11.78
N LYS A 41 23.05 -2.00 11.75
CA LYS A 41 24.43 -1.69 12.16
C LYS A 41 25.30 -1.24 11.00
N SER A 42 25.15 -1.87 9.85
CA SER A 42 25.89 -1.50 8.65
C SER A 42 25.17 -1.95 7.39
N ARG A 43 25.49 -1.28 6.28
CA ARG A 43 24.95 -1.55 4.94
C ARG A 43 26.11 -1.63 3.97
N GLY A 44 25.97 -2.41 2.92
CA GLY A 44 26.98 -2.60 1.90
C GLY A 44 26.40 -3.00 0.56
N LEU A 45 27.12 -2.68 -0.50
CA LEU A 45 26.82 -3.13 -1.85
C LEU A 45 28.05 -3.82 -2.41
N CYS A 46 27.83 -4.88 -3.18
CA CYS A 46 28.86 -5.54 -3.97
C CYS A 46 28.24 -6.20 -5.21
N GLN A 47 29.10 -6.53 -6.17
CA GLN A 47 28.82 -7.49 -7.22
C GLN A 47 29.21 -8.87 -6.72
N SER A 48 28.34 -9.84 -6.97
CA SER A 48 28.50 -11.20 -6.50
C SER A 48 28.17 -12.20 -7.60
N LEU A 49 28.65 -13.43 -7.42
CA LEU A 49 28.24 -14.59 -8.17
C LEU A 49 27.49 -15.51 -7.20
N ILE A 50 26.21 -15.75 -7.45
CA ILE A 50 25.35 -16.55 -6.57
C ILE A 50 24.87 -17.80 -7.30
N LYS A 51 24.48 -18.82 -6.51
CA LYS A 51 23.81 -20.03 -7.00
C LYS A 51 22.59 -20.25 -6.10
N SER A 52 21.39 -19.99 -6.63
CA SER A 52 20.16 -20.23 -5.87
C SER A 52 20.06 -21.70 -5.50
N ARG A 53 19.84 -22.00 -4.21
CA ARG A 53 19.80 -23.39 -3.71
C ARG A 53 18.46 -24.05 -3.99
N LYS A 54 17.37 -23.28 -3.92
CA LYS A 54 16.02 -23.77 -4.18
C LYS A 54 15.13 -22.63 -4.68
N ARG A 55 14.29 -22.93 -5.66
CA ARG A 55 13.14 -22.14 -6.07
C ARG A 55 11.97 -22.53 -5.18
N MET A 56 11.48 -21.59 -4.38
CA MET A 56 10.37 -21.82 -3.45
C MET A 56 9.16 -20.97 -3.81
N THR A 57 7.96 -21.50 -3.56
CA THR A 57 6.72 -20.70 -3.53
C THR A 57 6.51 -20.10 -2.12
N TYR A 58 5.61 -19.13 -2.01
CA TYR A 58 5.28 -18.52 -0.72
C TYR A 58 4.65 -19.55 0.24
N LEU A 59 3.65 -20.29 -0.23
CA LEU A 59 3.00 -21.36 0.54
C LEU A 59 3.99 -22.47 0.97
N GLU A 60 4.93 -22.86 0.09
CA GLU A 60 5.99 -23.79 0.45
C GLU A 60 6.87 -23.23 1.58
N ALA A 61 7.34 -21.99 1.46
CA ALA A 61 8.17 -21.38 2.50
C ALA A 61 7.41 -21.20 3.82
N GLN A 62 6.10 -20.93 3.77
CA GLN A 62 5.23 -20.79 4.94
C GLN A 62 5.11 -22.13 5.66
N ALA A 63 4.83 -23.22 4.92
CA ALA A 63 4.77 -24.56 5.49
C ALA A 63 6.10 -24.99 6.16
N LEU A 64 7.25 -24.61 5.59
CA LEU A 64 8.56 -24.86 6.23
C LEU A 64 8.75 -24.09 7.55
N ILE A 65 8.27 -22.83 7.60
CA ILE A 65 8.27 -22.02 8.83
C ILE A 65 7.42 -22.69 9.90
N ASP A 66 6.23 -23.17 9.51
CA ASP A 66 5.26 -23.81 10.41
C ASP A 66 5.67 -25.24 10.81
N GLY A 67 6.69 -25.80 10.15
CA GLY A 67 7.22 -27.14 10.43
C GLY A 67 6.43 -28.27 9.76
N ASP A 68 5.56 -27.95 8.80
CA ASP A 68 4.79 -28.93 8.03
C ASP A 68 5.51 -29.29 6.72
N LEU A 69 6.33 -30.33 6.78
CA LEU A 69 7.10 -30.81 5.62
C LEU A 69 6.21 -31.44 4.54
N GLU A 70 5.07 -32.02 4.91
CA GLU A 70 4.18 -32.65 3.94
C GLU A 70 3.43 -31.58 3.14
N GLU A 71 2.97 -30.52 3.81
CA GLU A 71 2.38 -29.37 3.13
C GLU A 71 3.40 -28.63 2.27
N ALA A 72 4.64 -28.47 2.74
CA ALA A 72 5.71 -27.86 1.95
C ALA A 72 5.98 -28.62 0.64
N LYS A 73 5.94 -29.96 0.67
CA LYS A 73 6.10 -30.79 -0.54
C LYS A 73 4.96 -30.61 -1.53
N LYS A 74 3.71 -30.41 -1.08
CA LYS A 74 2.57 -30.17 -1.98
C LYS A 74 2.71 -28.88 -2.78
N HIS A 75 3.28 -27.84 -2.16
CA HIS A 75 3.48 -26.53 -2.80
C HIS A 75 4.83 -26.38 -3.51
N ALA A 76 5.69 -27.39 -3.44
CA ALA A 76 7.00 -27.39 -4.06
C ALA A 76 6.89 -27.36 -5.59
N LYS A 77 7.74 -26.54 -6.23
CA LYS A 77 7.84 -26.48 -7.70
C LYS A 77 9.03 -27.25 -8.27
N THR A 78 9.93 -27.71 -7.39
CA THR A 78 11.14 -28.45 -7.75
C THR A 78 11.36 -29.58 -6.76
N ASP A 79 11.93 -30.69 -7.24
CA ASP A 79 12.21 -31.89 -6.44
C ASP A 79 13.40 -31.74 -5.49
N THR A 80 14.06 -30.57 -5.49
CA THR A 80 15.23 -30.31 -4.65
C THR A 80 14.86 -30.44 -3.17
N PRO A 81 15.59 -31.27 -2.39
CA PRO A 81 15.24 -31.55 -1.00
C PRO A 81 15.26 -30.32 -0.08
N HIS A 82 14.38 -30.32 0.91
CA HIS A 82 14.40 -29.37 2.02
C HIS A 82 15.46 -29.77 3.05
N THR A 83 16.71 -29.39 2.79
CA THR A 83 17.81 -29.63 3.75
C THR A 83 17.60 -28.85 5.05
N GLU A 84 18.10 -29.37 6.18
CA GLU A 84 18.01 -28.70 7.48
C GLU A 84 18.55 -27.25 7.46
N GLU A 85 19.67 -27.01 6.76
CA GLU A 85 20.25 -25.67 6.59
C GLU A 85 19.28 -24.69 5.89
N LEU A 86 18.55 -25.18 4.89
CA LEU A 86 17.55 -24.38 4.16
C LEU A 86 16.37 -24.05 5.07
N ILE A 87 15.85 -25.06 5.79
CA ILE A 87 14.72 -24.88 6.72
C ILE A 87 15.10 -23.85 7.79
N GLN A 88 16.29 -23.99 8.38
CA GLN A 88 16.79 -23.05 9.37
C GLN A 88 16.96 -21.64 8.78
N SER A 89 17.50 -21.51 7.56
CA SER A 89 17.64 -20.22 6.89
C SER A 89 16.30 -19.52 6.69
N VAL A 90 15.25 -20.25 6.28
CA VAL A 90 13.90 -19.70 6.10
C VAL A 90 13.29 -19.27 7.45
N ARG A 91 13.53 -20.03 8.53
CA ARG A 91 13.11 -19.66 9.88
C ARG A 91 13.83 -18.41 10.40
N ASP A 92 15.14 -18.30 10.18
CA ASP A 92 15.92 -17.11 10.54
C ASP A 92 15.44 -15.89 9.76
N MET A 93 15.12 -16.07 8.47
CA MET A 93 14.52 -15.03 7.63
C MET A 93 13.18 -14.55 8.20
N ASN A 94 12.34 -15.46 8.69
CA ASN A 94 11.05 -15.13 9.31
C ASN A 94 11.22 -14.38 10.64
N GLU A 95 12.16 -14.78 11.49
CA GLU A 95 12.44 -14.07 12.74
C GLU A 95 12.93 -12.64 12.45
N LEU A 96 13.89 -12.51 11.53
CA LEU A 96 14.44 -11.21 11.16
C LEU A 96 13.39 -10.30 10.52
N SER A 97 12.51 -10.82 9.66
CA SER A 97 11.47 -10.02 9.02
C SER A 97 10.45 -9.48 10.02
N LYS A 98 10.06 -10.27 11.03
CA LYS A 98 9.20 -9.81 12.14
C LYS A 98 9.86 -8.70 12.95
N LEU A 99 11.16 -8.79 13.23
CA LEU A 99 11.91 -7.71 13.89
C LEU A 99 11.95 -6.43 13.04
N ILE A 100 12.19 -6.56 11.73
CA ILE A 100 12.18 -5.42 10.79
C ILE A 100 10.78 -4.79 10.74
N GLN A 101 9.73 -5.60 10.64
CA GLN A 101 8.35 -5.14 10.58
C GLN A 101 7.98 -4.37 11.85
N ALA A 102 8.28 -4.91 13.04
CA ALA A 102 8.02 -4.24 14.31
C ALA A 102 8.77 -2.89 14.42
N ARG A 103 10.04 -2.86 14.00
CA ARG A 103 10.84 -1.62 13.97
C ARG A 103 10.23 -0.58 13.02
N ARG A 104 9.76 -0.99 11.84
CA ARG A 104 9.16 -0.11 10.83
C ARG A 104 7.78 0.39 11.27
N HIS A 105 6.95 -0.48 11.85
CA HIS A 105 5.68 -0.09 12.46
C HIS A 105 5.91 0.99 13.53
N LYS A 106 6.87 0.79 14.45
CA LYS A 106 7.27 1.79 15.44
C LYS A 106 7.81 3.10 14.83
N ALA A 107 8.37 3.05 13.62
CA ALA A 107 8.84 4.24 12.89
C ALA A 107 7.71 5.01 12.17
N GLY A 108 6.49 4.48 12.16
CA GLY A 108 5.33 5.08 11.53
C GLY A 108 4.97 4.50 10.15
N MET A 109 5.45 3.30 9.81
CA MET A 109 5.09 2.63 8.55
C MET A 109 3.60 2.28 8.53
N ILE A 110 2.89 2.80 7.55
CA ILE A 110 1.48 2.49 7.29
C ILE A 110 1.44 1.23 6.45
N HIS A 111 0.81 0.19 6.97
CA HIS A 111 0.50 -1.03 6.25
C HIS A 111 -1.01 -1.07 6.00
N LEU A 112 -1.40 -1.25 4.75
CA LEU A 112 -2.80 -1.36 4.35
C LEU A 112 -3.03 -2.79 3.90
N ASP A 113 -3.72 -3.54 4.74
CA ASP A 113 -4.22 -4.87 4.40
C ASP A 113 -5.51 -4.72 3.60
N LEU A 114 -5.41 -4.93 2.29
CA LEU A 114 -6.55 -4.91 1.36
C LEU A 114 -6.52 -6.22 0.59
N PRO A 115 -7.61 -7.01 0.59
CA PRO A 115 -7.60 -8.29 -0.07
C PRO A 115 -7.48 -8.09 -1.58
N GLU A 116 -6.71 -8.96 -2.22
CA GLU A 116 -6.66 -9.11 -3.67
C GLU A 116 -7.35 -10.41 -4.10
N VAL A 117 -7.73 -10.48 -5.37
CA VAL A 117 -8.36 -11.67 -5.96
C VAL A 117 -7.52 -12.20 -7.10
N GLU A 118 -7.26 -13.50 -7.02
CA GLU A 118 -6.68 -14.31 -8.07
C GLU A 118 -7.80 -14.90 -8.93
N LEU A 119 -7.69 -14.71 -10.25
CA LEU A 119 -8.63 -15.27 -11.22
C LEU A 119 -8.22 -16.70 -11.57
N VAL A 120 -9.16 -17.64 -11.48
CA VAL A 120 -8.98 -19.04 -11.85
C VAL A 120 -9.46 -19.23 -13.28
N PHE A 121 -8.60 -19.81 -14.13
CA PHE A 121 -8.86 -20.02 -15.54
C PHE A 121 -8.95 -21.50 -15.87
N ASP A 122 -9.80 -21.84 -16.85
CA ASP A 122 -9.80 -23.16 -17.48
C ASP A 122 -8.67 -23.30 -18.53
N GLU A 123 -8.62 -24.47 -19.16
CA GLU A 123 -7.68 -24.80 -20.24
C GLU A 123 -7.84 -23.91 -21.48
N ASN A 124 -9.06 -23.42 -21.72
CA ASN A 124 -9.39 -22.54 -22.84
C ASN A 124 -9.11 -21.06 -22.54
N GLY A 125 -8.66 -20.73 -21.33
CA GLY A 125 -8.37 -19.36 -20.90
C GLY A 125 -9.62 -18.56 -20.50
N LYS A 126 -10.76 -19.20 -20.27
CA LYS A 126 -11.96 -18.59 -19.71
C LYS A 126 -11.85 -18.54 -18.18
N VAL A 127 -12.30 -17.44 -17.57
CA VAL A 127 -12.41 -17.34 -16.11
C VAL A 127 -13.58 -18.21 -15.63
N VAL A 128 -13.28 -19.12 -14.70
CA VAL A 128 -14.24 -20.07 -14.12
C VAL A 128 -14.48 -19.83 -12.64
N ASP A 129 -13.54 -19.20 -11.94
CA ASP A 129 -13.72 -18.79 -10.54
C ASP A 129 -12.80 -17.61 -10.22
N ALA A 130 -13.01 -17.01 -9.05
CA ALA A 130 -12.18 -15.95 -8.51
C ALA A 130 -12.06 -16.16 -7.00
N GLN A 131 -10.83 -16.31 -6.53
CA GLN A 131 -10.50 -16.62 -5.13
C GLN A 131 -9.65 -15.51 -4.53
N LYS A 132 -9.70 -15.35 -3.21
CA LYS A 132 -8.79 -14.42 -2.51
C LYS A 132 -7.34 -14.90 -2.71
N GLU A 133 -6.42 -13.96 -2.93
CA GLU A 133 -4.99 -14.28 -2.94
C GLU A 133 -4.57 -14.84 -1.56
N ASP A 134 -3.53 -15.68 -1.53
CA ASP A 134 -3.04 -16.24 -0.28
C ASP A 134 -2.49 -15.15 0.65
N ASP A 135 -2.77 -15.29 1.95
CA ASP A 135 -2.39 -14.33 2.99
C ASP A 135 -1.14 -14.78 3.75
N ALA A 136 -0.31 -15.64 3.14
CA ALA A 136 0.87 -16.20 3.78
C ALA A 136 1.85 -15.10 4.21
N PHE A 137 2.31 -15.16 5.46
CA PHE A 137 3.24 -14.15 6.00
C PHE A 137 4.56 -14.07 5.22
N THR A 138 4.91 -15.11 4.48
CA THR A 138 6.07 -15.12 3.58
C THR A 138 6.06 -14.03 2.50
N HIS A 139 4.89 -13.52 2.10
CA HIS A 139 4.81 -12.34 1.23
C HIS A 139 5.40 -11.12 1.94
N THR A 140 4.92 -10.84 3.15
CA THR A 140 5.41 -9.77 4.04
C THR A 140 6.90 -9.95 4.37
N LEU A 141 7.35 -11.19 4.58
CA LEU A 141 8.76 -11.50 4.84
C LEU A 141 9.67 -10.98 3.72
N ILE A 142 9.34 -11.31 2.46
CA ILE A 142 10.11 -10.83 1.30
C ILE A 142 9.97 -9.32 1.15
N GLU A 143 8.76 -8.77 1.32
CA GLU A 143 8.52 -7.33 1.28
C GLU A 143 9.48 -6.57 2.22
N MET A 144 9.61 -7.00 3.48
CA MET A 144 10.48 -6.34 4.46
C MET A 144 11.95 -6.33 4.02
N PHE A 145 12.47 -7.41 3.46
CA PHE A 145 13.84 -7.44 2.94
C PHE A 145 14.02 -6.54 1.72
N MET A 146 13.03 -6.51 0.81
CA MET A 146 13.08 -5.64 -0.35
C MET A 146 13.06 -4.16 0.05
N VAL A 147 12.22 -3.79 1.01
CA VAL A 147 12.14 -2.42 1.55
C VAL A 147 13.46 -2.01 2.20
N GLU A 148 14.10 -2.89 2.98
CA GLU A 148 15.41 -2.62 3.58
C GLU A 148 16.51 -2.39 2.54
N ALA A 149 16.55 -3.22 1.49
CA ALA A 149 17.52 -3.07 0.40
C ALA A 149 17.31 -1.76 -0.38
N ASN A 150 16.06 -1.45 -0.71
CA ASN A 150 15.67 -0.21 -1.39
C ASN A 150 16.08 1.04 -0.60
N GLU A 151 15.81 1.06 0.71
CA GLU A 151 16.22 2.16 1.60
C GLU A 151 17.74 2.24 1.74
N ALA A 152 18.44 1.10 1.85
CA ALA A 152 19.89 1.06 1.96
C ALA A 152 20.57 1.67 0.73
N THR A 153 20.09 1.33 -0.48
CA THR A 153 20.62 1.93 -1.72
C THR A 153 20.31 3.42 -1.82
N ALA A 154 19.09 3.84 -1.48
CA ALA A 154 18.70 5.25 -1.55
C ALA A 154 19.50 6.11 -0.57
N SER A 155 19.72 5.61 0.66
CA SER A 155 20.51 6.29 1.69
C SER A 155 21.97 6.47 1.27
N LEU A 156 22.54 5.49 0.55
CA LEU A 156 23.90 5.59 0.03
C LEU A 156 24.04 6.74 -0.96
N PHE A 157 23.16 6.82 -1.96
CA PHE A 157 23.21 7.88 -2.97
C PHE A 157 22.80 9.26 -2.42
N GLU A 158 21.96 9.30 -1.39
CA GLU A 158 21.72 10.52 -0.63
C GLU A 158 22.99 11.00 0.10
N LYS A 159 23.72 10.11 0.79
CA LYS A 159 24.99 10.45 1.44
C LYS A 159 26.07 10.90 0.46
N LEU A 160 26.10 10.31 -0.73
CA LEU A 160 27.01 10.70 -1.82
C LEU A 160 26.60 12.01 -2.51
N GLU A 161 25.41 12.55 -2.21
CA GLU A 161 24.81 13.68 -2.92
C GLU A 161 24.71 13.44 -4.44
N VAL A 162 24.53 12.18 -4.85
CA VAL A 162 24.40 11.79 -6.26
C VAL A 162 22.92 11.65 -6.59
N PRO A 163 22.41 12.37 -7.61
CA PRO A 163 21.04 12.22 -8.07
C PRO A 163 20.76 10.78 -8.54
N VAL A 164 19.65 10.21 -8.07
CA VAL A 164 19.09 8.93 -8.54
C VAL A 164 17.57 9.03 -8.52
N LEU A 165 16.89 8.19 -9.30
CA LEU A 165 15.43 8.07 -9.20
C LEU A 165 15.03 7.52 -7.84
N ARG A 166 14.26 8.32 -7.10
CA ARG A 166 13.61 7.92 -5.85
C ARG A 166 12.17 7.56 -6.12
N ARG A 167 11.64 6.64 -5.33
CA ARG A 167 10.21 6.36 -5.26
C ARG A 167 9.63 7.27 -4.18
N THR A 168 9.22 8.47 -4.60
CA THR A 168 8.74 9.50 -3.69
C THR A 168 7.25 9.34 -3.44
N HIS A 169 6.84 9.48 -2.19
CA HIS A 169 5.43 9.46 -1.79
C HIS A 169 5.20 10.59 -0.78
N PRO A 170 4.74 11.77 -1.24
CA PRO A 170 4.49 12.93 -0.39
C PRO A 170 3.46 12.66 0.72
N GLU A 171 3.41 13.57 1.69
CA GLU A 171 2.34 13.60 2.68
C GLU A 171 0.98 13.84 2.01
N PRO A 172 -0.12 13.30 2.57
CA PRO A 172 -1.48 13.63 2.17
C PRO A 172 -1.73 15.13 2.04
N THR A 173 -2.52 15.52 1.03
CA THR A 173 -2.92 16.93 0.89
C THR A 173 -3.97 17.29 1.95
N PRO A 174 -3.84 18.43 2.65
CA PRO A 174 -4.87 18.87 3.60
C PRO A 174 -6.24 19.01 2.93
N GLY A 175 -7.25 18.31 3.45
CA GLY A 175 -8.64 18.34 2.95
C GLY A 175 -9.18 16.99 2.49
N ASP A 176 -8.32 16.05 2.11
CA ASP A 176 -8.73 14.71 1.61
C ASP A 176 -9.08 13.72 2.73
N VAL A 177 -9.46 14.20 3.92
CA VAL A 177 -9.67 13.38 5.12
C VAL A 177 -11.12 13.33 5.61
N ASP A 178 -12.04 14.07 4.98
CA ASP A 178 -13.43 14.12 5.45
C ASP A 178 -14.11 12.74 5.37
N ASP A 179 -13.90 12.00 4.29
CA ASP A 179 -14.42 10.62 4.15
C ASP A 179 -13.78 9.67 5.15
N LEU A 180 -12.47 9.81 5.42
CA LEU A 180 -11.79 9.08 6.48
C LEU A 180 -12.41 9.37 7.84
N ARG A 181 -12.69 10.65 8.15
CA ARG A 181 -13.28 11.04 9.44
C ARG A 181 -14.71 10.52 9.60
N LYS A 182 -15.52 10.54 8.53
CA LYS A 182 -16.86 9.94 8.53
C LYS A 182 -16.79 8.44 8.78
N THR A 183 -15.94 7.74 8.02
CA THR A 183 -15.74 6.29 8.15
C THR A 183 -15.23 5.91 9.54
N ALA A 184 -14.23 6.63 10.06
CA ALA A 184 -13.72 6.42 11.42
C ALA A 184 -14.81 6.65 12.48
N THR A 185 -15.66 7.67 12.31
CA THR A 185 -16.76 7.97 13.24
C THR A 185 -17.78 6.84 13.28
N VAL A 186 -18.12 6.26 12.13
CA VAL A 186 -19.00 5.08 12.03
C VAL A 186 -18.34 3.88 12.73
N ALA A 187 -17.03 3.70 12.57
CA ALA A 187 -16.25 2.70 13.29
C ALA A 187 -16.07 3.00 14.80
N GLY A 188 -16.59 4.12 15.32
CA GLY A 188 -16.53 4.48 16.73
C GLY A 188 -15.31 5.32 17.15
N PHE A 189 -14.49 5.76 16.21
CA PHE A 189 -13.26 6.51 16.42
C PHE A 189 -13.36 7.97 15.97
N LYS A 190 -12.61 8.86 16.63
CA LYS A 190 -12.50 10.28 16.23
C LYS A 190 -11.10 10.60 15.76
N ILE A 191 -10.96 10.94 14.49
CA ILE A 191 -9.71 11.35 13.82
C ILE A 191 -9.67 12.88 13.64
N PRO A 192 -8.52 13.54 13.89
CA PRO A 192 -8.37 14.98 13.64
C PRO A 192 -8.36 15.33 12.14
N GLN A 193 -8.46 16.62 11.81
CA GLN A 193 -8.44 17.10 10.41
C GLN A 193 -7.08 16.95 9.71
N SER A 194 -6.02 16.63 10.45
CA SER A 194 -4.69 16.37 9.88
C SER A 194 -4.06 15.27 10.72
N PRO A 195 -4.44 14.00 10.48
CA PRO A 195 -3.95 12.89 11.26
C PRO A 195 -2.46 12.67 11.07
N THR A 196 -1.77 12.33 12.16
CA THR A 196 -0.39 11.84 12.07
C THR A 196 -0.37 10.39 11.60
N ARG A 197 0.79 9.89 11.17
CA ARG A 197 0.95 8.48 10.79
C ARG A 197 0.60 7.55 11.95
N GLU A 198 0.98 7.91 13.16
CA GLU A 198 0.72 7.15 14.37
C GLU A 198 -0.79 7.11 14.67
N GLU A 199 -1.53 8.19 14.42
CA GLU A 199 -2.99 8.19 14.56
C GLU A 199 -3.68 7.34 13.49
N LEU A 200 -3.16 7.34 12.25
CA LEU A 200 -3.63 6.45 11.19
C LEU A 200 -3.35 4.98 11.52
N GLN A 201 -2.13 4.65 11.99
CA GLN A 201 -1.77 3.31 12.43
C GLN A 201 -2.66 2.84 13.58
N THR A 202 -2.85 3.69 14.60
CA THR A 202 -3.70 3.34 15.74
C THR A 202 -5.15 3.06 15.28
N LEU A 203 -5.66 3.79 14.29
CA LEU A 203 -6.97 3.52 13.71
C LEU A 203 -7.02 2.19 12.96
N LEU A 204 -6.00 1.90 12.13
CA LEU A 204 -5.91 0.63 11.41
C LEU A 204 -5.82 -0.55 12.39
N ASP A 205 -4.90 -0.48 13.36
CA ASP A 205 -4.69 -1.50 14.39
C ASP A 205 -5.96 -1.72 15.25
N ALA A 206 -6.64 -0.64 15.64
CA ALA A 206 -7.85 -0.73 16.48
C ALA A 206 -9.09 -1.23 15.72
N THR A 207 -9.07 -1.19 14.38
CA THR A 207 -10.16 -1.67 13.54
C THR A 207 -9.87 -3.04 12.93
N ALA A 208 -8.65 -3.55 13.07
CA ALA A 208 -8.26 -4.88 12.61
C ALA A 208 -9.21 -5.97 13.14
N GLY A 209 -9.61 -6.90 12.26
CA GLY A 209 -10.56 -7.98 12.58
C GLY A 209 -12.02 -7.54 12.76
N THR A 210 -12.33 -6.25 12.71
CA THR A 210 -13.72 -5.75 12.79
C THR A 210 -14.38 -5.70 11.40
N THR A 211 -15.71 -5.62 11.35
CA THR A 211 -16.45 -5.43 10.09
C THR A 211 -16.12 -4.11 9.39
N SER A 212 -15.65 -3.10 10.14
CA SER A 212 -15.26 -1.79 9.61
C SER A 212 -13.82 -1.73 9.09
N ALA A 213 -12.99 -2.77 9.33
CA ALA A 213 -11.57 -2.78 8.98
C ALA A 213 -11.32 -2.36 7.52
N ARG A 214 -11.99 -3.04 6.58
CA ARG A 214 -11.80 -2.78 5.16
C ARG A 214 -12.23 -1.36 4.75
N ALA A 215 -13.37 -0.90 5.25
CA ALA A 215 -13.83 0.46 4.97
C ALA A 215 -12.80 1.50 5.45
N VAL A 216 -12.25 1.29 6.63
CA VAL A 216 -11.21 2.15 7.22
C VAL A 216 -9.92 2.09 6.40
N HIS A 217 -9.44 0.90 6.02
CA HIS A 217 -8.25 0.73 5.18
C HIS A 217 -8.42 1.45 3.83
N MET A 218 -9.57 1.29 3.17
CA MET A 218 -9.90 1.99 1.92
C MET A 218 -9.98 3.50 2.10
N ALA A 219 -10.56 3.97 3.21
CA ALA A 219 -10.65 5.40 3.49
C ALA A 219 -9.26 6.00 3.74
N VAL A 220 -8.37 5.32 4.45
CA VAL A 220 -6.97 5.74 4.62
C VAL A 220 -6.26 5.77 3.27
N LEU A 221 -6.38 4.72 2.45
CA LEU A 221 -5.78 4.67 1.11
C LEU A 221 -6.16 5.89 0.27
N ARG A 222 -7.45 6.28 0.26
CA ARG A 222 -7.96 7.42 -0.51
C ARG A 222 -7.39 8.77 -0.06
N THR A 223 -6.90 8.88 1.17
CA THR A 223 -6.23 10.10 1.66
C THR A 223 -4.77 10.20 1.18
N MET A 224 -4.17 9.09 0.75
CA MET A 224 -2.76 9.03 0.40
C MET A 224 -2.52 9.52 -1.03
N THR A 225 -1.39 10.20 -1.23
CA THR A 225 -0.98 10.62 -2.57
C THR A 225 -0.45 9.42 -3.36
N LYS A 226 -0.47 9.49 -4.70
CA LYS A 226 0.18 8.45 -5.51
C LYS A 226 1.70 8.57 -5.41
N ALA A 227 2.39 7.46 -5.20
CA ALA A 227 3.84 7.43 -5.28
C ALA A 227 4.29 7.59 -6.75
N VAL A 228 5.40 8.31 -6.97
CA VAL A 228 5.95 8.60 -8.30
C VAL A 228 7.46 8.43 -8.30
N TYR A 229 8.06 8.27 -9.48
CA TYR A 229 9.51 8.33 -9.65
C TYR A 229 9.97 9.77 -9.84
N SER A 230 10.90 10.23 -8.99
CA SER A 230 11.45 11.58 -9.04
C SER A 230 12.86 11.62 -8.45
N PRO A 231 13.78 12.48 -8.94
CA PRO A 231 15.06 12.71 -8.27
C PRO A 231 14.94 13.54 -6.98
N ALA A 232 13.75 14.07 -6.66
CA ALA A 232 13.54 14.95 -5.52
C ALA A 232 13.68 14.24 -4.14
N LEU A 233 14.21 14.96 -3.15
CA LEU A 233 14.43 14.48 -1.77
C LEU A 233 13.18 14.65 -0.89
N ILE A 234 12.05 14.07 -1.32
CA ILE A 234 10.76 14.20 -0.62
C ILE A 234 10.63 13.14 0.50
N GLY A 235 11.16 11.94 0.26
CA GLY A 235 10.95 10.75 1.09
C GLY A 235 9.72 9.95 0.69
N HIS A 236 9.37 8.95 1.50
CA HIS A 236 8.23 8.07 1.30
C HIS A 236 7.36 8.01 2.56
N TYR A 237 6.23 8.71 2.55
CA TYR A 237 5.36 8.88 3.72
C TYR A 237 4.82 7.54 4.25
N ALA A 238 4.27 6.68 3.38
CA ALA A 238 3.70 5.39 3.78
C ALA A 238 4.73 4.45 4.45
N LEU A 239 5.92 4.32 3.86
CA LEU A 239 7.00 3.47 4.36
C LEU A 239 7.79 4.08 5.52
N ALA A 240 7.40 5.28 5.95
CA ALA A 240 8.12 6.08 6.93
C ALA A 240 9.63 6.26 6.67
N SER A 241 10.00 6.39 5.39
CA SER A 241 11.39 6.43 4.97
C SER A 241 11.79 7.82 4.46
N HIS A 242 12.98 8.30 4.83
CA HIS A 242 13.53 9.58 4.35
C HIS A 242 14.14 9.45 2.95
N ALA A 243 14.68 8.28 2.61
CA ALA A 243 15.29 8.00 1.32
C ALA A 243 14.85 6.61 0.85
N TYR A 244 14.13 6.55 -0.27
CA TYR A 244 13.63 5.29 -0.81
C TYR A 244 13.74 5.27 -2.34
N SER A 245 14.28 4.18 -2.89
CA SER A 245 14.50 4.00 -4.33
C SER A 245 14.29 2.52 -4.64
N HIS A 246 13.56 2.22 -5.71
CA HIS A 246 13.41 0.83 -6.14
C HIS A 246 14.73 0.31 -6.70
N PHE A 247 15.21 -0.80 -6.14
CA PHE A 247 16.46 -1.48 -6.48
C PHE A 247 16.25 -2.95 -6.85
N THR A 248 15.21 -3.58 -6.30
CA THR A 248 15.08 -5.04 -6.22
C THR A 248 14.41 -5.70 -7.44
N SER A 249 14.04 -4.96 -8.48
CA SER A 249 13.35 -5.53 -9.65
C SER A 249 13.78 -4.92 -11.00
N PRO A 250 15.10 -4.89 -11.32
CA PRO A 250 15.64 -4.31 -12.56
C PRO A 250 15.18 -5.02 -13.84
N ILE A 251 14.70 -6.26 -13.75
CA ILE A 251 14.20 -7.03 -14.91
C ILE A 251 12.87 -6.46 -15.44
N ARG A 252 12.08 -5.82 -14.57
CA ARG A 252 10.71 -5.37 -14.87
C ARG A 252 10.43 -3.90 -14.56
N ARG A 253 11.42 -3.16 -14.04
CA ARG A 253 11.30 -1.73 -13.73
C ARG A 253 12.54 -0.99 -14.21
N TYR A 254 12.34 -0.05 -15.13
CA TYR A 254 13.43 0.77 -15.66
C TYR A 254 14.11 1.65 -14.58
N PRO A 255 13.39 2.22 -13.58
CA PRO A 255 14.03 2.96 -12.49
C PRO A 255 15.07 2.15 -11.72
N ASP A 256 14.78 0.89 -11.40
CA ASP A 256 15.75 -0.02 -10.77
C ASP A 256 16.98 -0.22 -11.66
N LEU A 257 16.80 -0.35 -12.98
CA LEU A 257 17.92 -0.48 -13.92
C LEU A 257 18.80 0.78 -13.94
N THR A 258 18.20 1.98 -13.88
CA THR A 258 18.98 3.24 -13.76
C THR A 258 19.78 3.29 -12.46
N LEU A 259 19.20 2.85 -11.34
CA LEU A 259 19.91 2.76 -10.07
C LEU A 259 21.03 1.71 -10.12
N HIS A 260 20.81 0.58 -10.79
CA HIS A 260 21.83 -0.46 -10.99
C HIS A 260 23.05 0.05 -11.77
N ARG A 261 22.84 0.96 -12.74
CA ARG A 261 23.92 1.66 -13.46
C ARG A 261 24.72 2.58 -12.53
N ALA A 262 24.05 3.41 -11.72
CA ALA A 262 24.74 4.23 -10.72
C ALA A 262 25.53 3.37 -9.70
N ILE A 263 24.95 2.24 -9.27
CA ILE A 263 25.64 1.28 -8.40
C ILE A 263 26.87 0.68 -9.09
N TRP A 264 26.80 0.41 -10.40
CA TRP A 264 27.98 -0.05 -11.16
C TRP A 264 29.13 0.97 -11.09
N ALA A 265 28.85 2.26 -11.34
CA ALA A 265 29.86 3.32 -11.26
C ALA A 265 30.45 3.45 -9.84
N TYR A 266 29.62 3.32 -8.80
CA TYR A 266 30.04 3.29 -7.40
C TYR A 266 30.98 2.11 -7.10
N LEU A 267 30.60 0.89 -7.50
CA LEU A 267 31.36 -0.32 -7.20
C LEU A 267 32.71 -0.35 -7.94
N LYS A 268 32.77 0.18 -9.17
CA LYS A 268 34.03 0.32 -9.91
C LYS A 268 35.03 1.22 -9.17
N ARG A 269 34.57 2.30 -8.56
CA ARG A 269 35.41 3.27 -7.83
C ARG A 269 35.78 2.83 -6.41
N THR A 270 35.00 1.93 -5.82
CA THR A 270 35.19 1.47 -4.44
C THR A 270 35.79 0.07 -4.36
N ASN A 271 36.39 -0.43 -5.43
CA ASN A 271 36.88 -1.81 -5.53
C ASN A 271 35.83 -2.83 -5.06
N ASN A 272 34.68 -2.86 -5.74
CA ASN A 272 33.54 -3.71 -5.40
C ASN A 272 32.97 -3.50 -3.98
N GLY A 273 33.12 -2.28 -3.43
CA GLY A 273 32.60 -1.92 -2.11
C GLY A 273 33.55 -2.21 -0.94
N GLU A 274 34.80 -2.63 -1.20
CA GLU A 274 35.86 -2.84 -0.21
C GLU A 274 36.51 -1.53 0.23
N ASN A 275 36.80 -0.64 -0.72
CA ASN A 275 37.45 0.65 -0.49
C ASN A 275 36.42 1.75 -0.26
N ARG A 276 35.70 1.66 0.87
CA ARG A 276 34.70 2.66 1.24
C ARG A 276 35.37 3.93 1.77
N PRO A 277 34.82 5.12 1.45
CA PRO A 277 35.35 6.35 2.00
C PRO A 277 35.29 6.37 3.54
N SER A 278 36.41 6.70 4.17
CA SER A 278 36.56 6.73 5.64
C SER A 278 36.34 8.11 6.26
N SER A 279 36.40 9.19 5.48
CA SER A 279 36.15 10.57 5.91
C SER A 279 35.06 11.25 5.08
N ASP A 280 34.47 12.31 5.62
CA ASP A 280 33.43 13.08 4.95
C ASP A 280 33.93 13.76 3.66
N GLU A 281 35.19 14.19 3.62
CA GLU A 281 35.84 14.73 2.42
C GLU A 281 35.96 13.67 1.33
N ALA A 282 36.32 12.44 1.70
CA ALA A 282 36.40 11.32 0.77
C ALA A 282 35.02 10.95 0.23
N TRP A 283 33.96 11.00 1.06
CA TRP A 283 32.58 10.83 0.63
C TRP A 283 32.16 11.90 -0.39
N LYS A 284 32.45 13.18 -0.11
CA LYS A 284 32.14 14.30 -1.00
C LYS A 284 32.90 14.24 -2.32
N ARG A 285 34.18 13.82 -2.29
CA ARG A 285 35.00 13.63 -3.50
C ARG A 285 34.41 12.53 -4.36
N LEU A 286 34.14 11.34 -3.79
CA LEU A 286 33.52 10.24 -4.52
C LEU A 286 32.15 10.66 -5.11
N GLY A 287 31.37 11.43 -4.36
CA GLY A 287 30.10 11.99 -4.83
C GLY A 287 30.26 12.90 -6.04
N ARG A 288 31.28 13.77 -6.07
CA ARG A 288 31.62 14.59 -7.26
C ARG A 288 32.00 13.71 -8.45
N ASP A 289 32.96 12.81 -8.24
CA ASP A 289 33.47 11.92 -9.30
C ASP A 289 32.39 10.99 -9.89
N LEU A 290 31.33 10.72 -9.13
CA LEU A 290 30.16 9.97 -9.58
C LEU A 290 29.15 10.82 -10.35
N ARG A 291 28.95 12.09 -9.99
CA ARG A 291 28.05 12.99 -10.74
C ARG A 291 28.55 13.30 -12.15
N ASP A 292 29.86 13.18 -12.36
CA ASP A 292 30.49 13.36 -13.66
C ASP A 292 30.57 12.05 -14.47
N ASP A 293 30.04 10.93 -13.94
CA ASP A 293 30.01 9.64 -14.63
C ASP A 293 28.74 9.48 -15.47
N ASP A 294 28.88 8.97 -16.71
CA ASP A 294 27.76 8.76 -17.64
C ASP A 294 26.65 7.86 -17.09
N TYR A 295 26.96 6.97 -16.13
CA TYR A 295 25.96 6.12 -15.49
C TYR A 295 25.14 6.81 -14.38
N CYS A 296 25.47 8.06 -14.06
CA CYS A 296 24.81 8.89 -13.05
C CYS A 296 24.26 10.17 -13.72
N PRO A 297 23.15 10.09 -14.45
CA PRO A 297 22.59 11.24 -15.16
C PRO A 297 22.19 12.37 -14.20
N ASP A 298 22.19 13.60 -14.71
CA ASP A 298 21.81 14.77 -13.94
C ASP A 298 20.33 14.78 -13.53
N LYS A 299 19.96 15.75 -12.68
CA LYS A 299 18.58 15.87 -12.17
C LYS A 299 17.55 16.14 -13.27
N SER A 300 17.89 16.86 -14.34
CA SER A 300 16.97 17.15 -15.43
C SER A 300 16.62 15.89 -16.20
N ILE A 301 17.63 15.13 -16.61
CA ILE A 301 17.44 13.85 -17.32
C ILE A 301 16.67 12.87 -16.43
N LEU A 302 17.03 12.78 -15.15
CA LEU A 302 16.29 11.94 -14.20
C LEU A 302 14.83 12.39 -14.02
N ALA A 303 14.52 13.68 -14.08
CA ALA A 303 13.14 14.16 -13.98
C ALA A 303 12.31 13.71 -15.20
N GLU A 304 12.89 13.75 -16.40
CA GLU A 304 12.24 13.27 -17.62
C GLU A 304 12.02 11.75 -17.58
N ILE A 305 13.04 10.97 -17.21
CA ILE A 305 12.93 9.51 -17.05
C ILE A 305 11.89 9.19 -15.96
N GLY A 306 11.89 9.91 -14.85
CA GLY A 306 10.95 9.73 -13.74
C GLY A 306 9.50 9.97 -14.16
N ALA A 307 9.24 11.03 -14.93
CA ALA A 307 7.92 11.33 -15.48
C ALA A 307 7.46 10.21 -16.44
N HIS A 308 8.32 9.77 -17.35
CA HIS A 308 8.01 8.68 -18.28
C HIS A 308 7.71 7.35 -17.55
N CYS A 309 8.55 6.97 -16.58
CA CYS A 309 8.37 5.75 -15.80
C CYS A 309 7.09 5.79 -14.95
N SER A 310 6.75 6.96 -14.38
CA SER A 310 5.52 7.12 -13.60
C SER A 310 4.27 7.04 -14.49
N GLY A 311 4.32 7.63 -15.69
CA GLY A 311 3.21 7.56 -16.65
C GLY A 311 2.99 6.15 -17.18
N THR A 312 4.05 5.43 -17.52
CA THR A 312 3.97 4.04 -18.00
C THR A 312 3.50 3.06 -16.91
N GLU A 313 3.91 3.26 -15.66
CA GLU A 313 3.36 2.52 -14.52
C GLU A 313 1.85 2.72 -14.38
N GLN A 314 1.37 3.97 -14.41
CA GLN A 314 -0.06 4.27 -14.30
C GLN A 314 -0.85 3.66 -15.46
N ASN A 315 -0.32 3.70 -16.68
CA ASN A 315 -0.93 3.08 -17.85
C ASN A 315 -1.03 1.55 -17.70
N ALA A 316 0.06 0.90 -17.28
CA ALA A 316 0.10 -0.56 -17.09
C ALA A 316 -0.87 -1.01 -15.99
N THR A 317 -0.86 -0.36 -14.83
CA THR A 317 -1.79 -0.64 -13.73
C THR A 317 -3.24 -0.36 -14.12
N GLY A 318 -3.48 0.69 -14.90
CA GLY A 318 -4.81 1.01 -15.45
C GLY A 318 -5.33 -0.13 -16.33
N ALA A 319 -4.54 -0.55 -17.32
CA ALA A 319 -4.90 -1.63 -18.23
C ALA A 319 -5.13 -2.97 -17.50
N GLU A 320 -4.27 -3.32 -16.54
CA GLU A 320 -4.42 -4.54 -15.74
C GLU A 320 -5.73 -4.52 -14.92
N ARG A 321 -5.99 -3.40 -14.22
CA ARG A 321 -7.20 -3.24 -13.41
C ARG A 321 -8.45 -3.32 -14.26
N GLU A 322 -8.46 -2.65 -15.42
CA GLU A 322 -9.59 -2.67 -16.35
C GLU A 322 -9.89 -4.07 -16.88
N LEU A 323 -8.84 -4.82 -17.26
CA LEU A 323 -8.99 -6.20 -17.72
C LEU A 323 -9.46 -7.12 -16.59
N ARG A 324 -8.90 -6.99 -15.38
CA ARG A 324 -9.34 -7.77 -14.20
C ARG A 324 -10.80 -7.48 -13.89
N GLN A 325 -11.21 -6.21 -13.84
CA GLN A 325 -12.60 -5.82 -13.60
C GLN A 325 -13.54 -6.40 -14.65
N PHE A 326 -13.17 -6.32 -15.94
CA PHE A 326 -13.97 -6.88 -17.03
C PHE A 326 -14.15 -8.40 -16.87
N LEU A 327 -13.07 -9.13 -16.58
CA LEU A 327 -13.10 -10.57 -16.42
C LEU A 327 -13.88 -11.03 -15.18
N VAL A 328 -13.81 -10.28 -14.08
CA VAL A 328 -14.65 -10.53 -12.90
C VAL A 328 -16.12 -10.32 -13.25
N LEU A 329 -16.47 -9.24 -13.95
CA LEU A 329 -17.87 -9.02 -14.37
C LEU A 329 -18.36 -10.11 -15.32
N GLN A 330 -17.51 -10.59 -16.24
CA GLN A 330 -17.84 -11.71 -17.12
C GLN A 330 -18.08 -13.02 -16.33
N LEU A 331 -17.37 -13.22 -15.23
CA LEU A 331 -17.67 -14.31 -14.30
C LEU A 331 -19.02 -14.09 -13.60
N MET A 332 -19.33 -12.85 -13.19
CA MET A 332 -20.56 -12.52 -12.46
C MET A 332 -21.83 -12.71 -13.30
N GLU A 333 -21.73 -12.60 -14.62
CA GLU A 333 -22.85 -12.89 -15.54
C GLU A 333 -23.41 -14.32 -15.36
N GLN A 334 -22.53 -15.27 -15.00
CA GLN A 334 -22.91 -16.67 -14.74
C GLN A 334 -23.60 -16.87 -13.39
N HIS A 335 -23.55 -15.86 -12.52
CA HIS A 335 -24.09 -15.88 -11.16
C HIS A 335 -25.29 -14.92 -10.98
N ILE A 336 -25.90 -14.46 -12.08
CA ILE A 336 -27.13 -13.64 -12.02
C ILE A 336 -28.23 -14.44 -11.30
N GLY A 337 -28.87 -13.83 -10.32
CA GLY A 337 -29.89 -14.46 -9.50
C GLY A 337 -29.36 -15.17 -8.25
N GLU A 338 -28.04 -15.31 -8.08
CA GLU A 338 -27.45 -15.90 -6.87
C GLU A 338 -27.30 -14.86 -5.75
N GLU A 339 -27.35 -15.32 -4.48
CA GLU A 339 -27.15 -14.49 -3.29
C GLU A 339 -25.70 -14.55 -2.80
N PHE A 340 -25.12 -13.39 -2.50
CA PHE A 340 -23.79 -13.25 -1.95
C PHE A 340 -23.75 -12.34 -0.72
N GLU A 341 -22.78 -12.58 0.15
CA GLU A 341 -22.40 -11.62 1.18
C GLU A 341 -21.54 -10.50 0.58
N GLY A 342 -21.83 -9.26 0.99
CA GLY A 342 -21.04 -8.10 0.64
C GLY A 342 -21.04 -7.06 1.74
N PHE A 343 -20.30 -5.99 1.52
CA PHE A 343 -20.18 -4.85 2.43
C PHE A 343 -20.25 -3.57 1.64
N ILE A 344 -20.86 -2.56 2.26
CA ILE A 344 -21.04 -1.26 1.63
C ILE A 344 -19.69 -0.54 1.58
N THR A 345 -19.16 -0.31 0.37
CA THR A 345 -17.88 0.37 0.13
C THR A 345 -18.01 1.87 -0.11
N GLY A 346 -19.23 2.32 -0.42
CA GLY A 346 -19.53 3.72 -0.67
C GLY A 346 -21.03 4.01 -0.69
N VAL A 347 -21.37 5.26 -0.46
CA VAL A 347 -22.75 5.76 -0.52
C VAL A 347 -22.77 6.98 -1.41
N SER A 348 -23.77 7.08 -2.29
CA SER A 348 -23.97 8.23 -3.17
C SER A 348 -25.45 8.62 -3.20
N PRO A 349 -25.80 9.80 -3.74
CA PRO A 349 -27.20 10.18 -3.94
C PRO A 349 -28.00 9.19 -4.81
N LYS A 350 -27.32 8.40 -5.65
CA LYS A 350 -27.94 7.41 -6.55
C LYS A 350 -28.23 6.06 -5.87
N GLY A 351 -27.56 5.75 -4.76
CA GLY A 351 -27.64 4.43 -4.15
C GLY A 351 -26.42 4.10 -3.29
N VAL A 352 -26.24 2.82 -2.98
CA VAL A 352 -25.10 2.30 -2.21
C VAL A 352 -24.26 1.38 -3.09
N TYR A 353 -22.94 1.49 -2.97
CA TYR A 353 -22.01 0.57 -3.61
C TYR A 353 -21.70 -0.57 -2.64
N VAL A 354 -21.86 -1.80 -3.11
CA VAL A 354 -21.63 -3.02 -2.35
C VAL A 354 -20.57 -3.82 -3.08
N GLN A 355 -19.53 -4.23 -2.37
CA GLN A 355 -18.54 -5.15 -2.92
C GLN A 355 -18.83 -6.55 -2.40
N ILE A 356 -18.91 -7.51 -3.32
CA ILE A 356 -19.13 -8.93 -3.01
C ILE A 356 -17.86 -9.49 -2.38
N GLU A 357 -17.97 -10.15 -1.23
CA GLU A 357 -16.79 -10.56 -0.46
C GLU A 357 -15.95 -11.64 -1.15
N LYS A 358 -16.61 -12.62 -1.77
CA LYS A 358 -15.92 -13.74 -2.44
C LYS A 358 -15.07 -13.24 -3.61
N TYR A 359 -15.66 -12.42 -4.47
CA TYR A 359 -15.09 -12.04 -5.77
C TYR A 359 -14.43 -10.66 -5.78
N LEU A 360 -14.55 -9.90 -4.68
CA LEU A 360 -14.16 -8.49 -4.60
C LEU A 360 -14.74 -7.63 -5.73
N ALA A 361 -15.90 -8.03 -6.25
CA ALA A 361 -16.60 -7.35 -7.33
C ALA A 361 -17.49 -6.24 -6.78
N ASP A 362 -17.31 -5.02 -7.25
CA ASP A 362 -18.15 -3.87 -6.89
C ASP A 362 -19.43 -3.85 -7.76
N GLY A 363 -20.58 -3.71 -7.10
CA GLY A 363 -21.87 -3.43 -7.73
C GLY A 363 -22.62 -2.31 -7.02
N MET A 364 -23.72 -1.85 -7.61
CA MET A 364 -24.54 -0.78 -7.06
C MET A 364 -25.96 -1.25 -6.77
N VAL A 365 -26.46 -0.95 -5.57
CA VAL A 365 -27.88 -1.04 -5.24
C VAL A 365 -28.48 0.34 -5.42
N ALA A 366 -29.40 0.50 -6.37
CA ALA A 366 -30.03 1.78 -6.61
C ALA A 366 -30.89 2.22 -5.43
N LYS A 367 -30.98 3.53 -5.21
CA LYS A 367 -31.73 4.13 -4.10
C LYS A 367 -33.20 3.68 -4.04
N LYS A 368 -33.81 3.43 -5.19
CA LYS A 368 -35.20 2.95 -5.30
C LYS A 368 -35.38 1.50 -4.81
N ASP A 369 -34.32 0.70 -4.87
CA ASP A 369 -34.32 -0.73 -4.54
C ASP A 369 -33.81 -0.97 -3.11
N LEU A 370 -33.50 0.09 -2.37
CA LEU A 370 -33.11 0.03 -0.97
C LEU A 370 -34.30 -0.38 -0.08
N VAL A 371 -34.14 -1.50 0.60
CA VAL A 371 -35.15 -2.05 1.51
C VAL A 371 -35.30 -1.18 2.75
N GLY A 372 -36.48 -0.59 2.93
CA GLY A 372 -36.88 0.20 4.10
C GLY A 372 -37.55 -0.63 5.19
N ASP A 373 -37.76 -0.05 6.37
CA ASP A 373 -38.62 -0.63 7.40
C ASP A 373 -40.03 -0.01 7.30
N THR A 374 -40.93 -0.72 6.63
CA THR A 374 -42.34 -0.32 6.46
C THR A 374 -43.20 -0.64 7.69
N THR A 375 -42.69 -1.43 8.65
CA THR A 375 -43.43 -1.88 9.83
C THR A 375 -43.66 -0.75 10.83
N ARG A 376 -42.69 0.18 10.93
CA ARG A 376 -42.75 1.31 11.87
C ARG A 376 -43.56 2.51 11.39
N SER A 377 -43.57 2.79 10.09
CA SER A 377 -44.09 4.06 9.56
C SER A 377 -45.35 3.91 8.69
N LYS A 378 -45.68 2.69 8.23
CA LYS A 378 -46.71 2.41 7.20
C LYS A 378 -46.58 3.28 5.93
N ARG A 379 -45.42 3.92 5.71
CA ARG A 379 -45.12 4.80 4.59
C ARG A 379 -43.95 4.21 3.78
N PRO A 380 -43.90 4.47 2.46
CA PRO A 380 -42.74 4.08 1.67
C PRO A 380 -41.46 4.77 2.22
N PRO A 381 -40.31 4.09 2.17
CA PRO A 381 -39.06 4.66 2.66
C PRO A 381 -38.66 5.89 1.84
N THR A 382 -38.16 6.92 2.53
CA THR A 382 -37.63 8.13 1.89
C THR A 382 -36.16 8.27 2.26
N TRP A 383 -35.31 7.75 1.40
CA TRP A 383 -33.86 7.74 1.60
C TRP A 383 -33.23 9.12 1.37
N ARG A 384 -32.39 9.58 2.30
CA ARG A 384 -31.55 10.76 2.14
C ARG A 384 -30.14 10.48 2.63
N LEU A 385 -29.16 11.12 1.99
CA LEU A 385 -27.78 11.10 2.45
C LEU A 385 -27.68 12.02 3.68
N ASP A 386 -27.13 11.52 4.77
CA ASP A 386 -26.74 12.33 5.92
C ASP A 386 -25.32 12.86 5.71
N ASP A 387 -25.17 14.17 5.50
CA ASP A 387 -23.88 14.81 5.23
C ASP A 387 -22.86 14.62 6.37
N ARG A 388 -23.34 14.43 7.60
CA ARG A 388 -22.48 14.28 8.78
C ARG A 388 -21.90 12.88 8.88
N THR A 389 -22.69 11.85 8.62
CA THR A 389 -22.28 10.45 8.77
C THR A 389 -21.86 9.81 7.45
N GLY A 390 -22.28 10.38 6.32
CA GLY A 390 -22.13 9.78 4.98
C GLY A 390 -23.09 8.61 4.74
N ALA A 391 -24.03 8.35 5.64
CA ALA A 391 -24.95 7.22 5.56
C ALA A 391 -26.19 7.53 4.71
N MET A 392 -26.77 6.51 4.08
CA MET A 392 -28.08 6.61 3.46
C MET A 392 -29.15 6.28 4.51
N VAL A 393 -29.94 7.27 4.92
CA VAL A 393 -30.90 7.16 6.03
C VAL A 393 -32.33 7.34 5.53
N ASP A 394 -33.21 6.42 5.90
CA ASP A 394 -34.65 6.55 5.69
C ASP A 394 -35.24 7.53 6.71
N GLN A 395 -35.82 8.62 6.22
CA GLN A 395 -36.42 9.67 7.04
C GLN A 395 -37.62 9.21 7.87
N HIS A 396 -38.28 8.11 7.48
CA HIS A 396 -39.47 7.62 8.18
C HIS A 396 -39.13 6.59 9.25
N SER A 397 -38.40 5.53 8.90
CA SER A 397 -38.07 4.45 9.85
C SER A 397 -36.80 4.71 10.67
N GLY A 398 -35.94 5.62 10.21
CA GLY A 398 -34.60 5.82 10.77
C GLY A 398 -33.61 4.70 10.42
N ARG A 399 -34.00 3.75 9.57
CA ARG A 399 -33.09 2.73 9.03
C ARG A 399 -31.95 3.42 8.26
N SER A 400 -30.74 2.89 8.38
CA SER A 400 -29.57 3.45 7.70
C SER A 400 -28.71 2.37 7.08
N TYR A 401 -28.08 2.70 5.96
CA TYR A 401 -27.02 1.96 5.31
C TYR A 401 -25.74 2.79 5.37
N ASN A 402 -24.73 2.26 6.06
CA ASN A 402 -23.46 2.92 6.35
C ASN A 402 -22.34 2.20 5.61
N ILE A 403 -21.27 2.94 5.31
CA ILE A 403 -20.04 2.33 4.81
C ILE A 403 -19.51 1.34 5.86
N GLY A 404 -19.21 0.12 5.42
CA GLY A 404 -18.77 -0.99 6.27
C GLY A 404 -19.89 -1.92 6.77
N ASP A 405 -21.17 -1.58 6.54
CA ASP A 405 -22.27 -2.49 6.86
C ASP A 405 -22.19 -3.74 5.98
N ARG A 406 -22.35 -4.91 6.61
CA ARG A 406 -22.52 -6.19 5.89
C ARG A 406 -23.97 -6.31 5.42
N VAL A 407 -24.14 -6.73 4.18
CA VAL A 407 -25.44 -6.93 3.53
C VAL A 407 -25.41 -8.21 2.70
N LYS A 408 -26.57 -8.83 2.56
CA LYS A 408 -26.80 -9.90 1.58
C LYS A 408 -27.40 -9.30 0.32
N VAL A 409 -26.81 -9.61 -0.82
CA VAL A 409 -27.19 -9.05 -2.11
C VAL A 409 -27.35 -10.13 -3.16
N ASN A 410 -28.30 -9.93 -4.06
CA ASN A 410 -28.48 -10.72 -5.27
C ASN A 410 -27.95 -9.94 -6.48
N ILE A 411 -27.31 -10.63 -7.42
CA ILE A 411 -26.89 -10.06 -8.70
C ILE A 411 -28.10 -9.96 -9.63
N ALA A 412 -28.64 -8.76 -9.79
CA ALA A 412 -29.83 -8.54 -10.62
C ALA A 412 -29.50 -8.42 -12.10
N ASN A 413 -28.39 -7.76 -12.44
CA ASN A 413 -27.96 -7.55 -13.81
C ASN A 413 -26.45 -7.28 -13.87
N VAL A 414 -25.81 -7.70 -14.96
CA VAL A 414 -24.41 -7.38 -15.27
C VAL A 414 -24.36 -6.81 -16.69
N ASP A 415 -23.91 -5.57 -16.81
CA ASP A 415 -23.66 -4.93 -18.10
C ASP A 415 -22.16 -4.86 -18.37
N LEU A 416 -21.67 -5.74 -19.24
CA LEU A 416 -20.26 -5.83 -19.61
C LEU A 416 -19.79 -4.63 -20.43
N ALA A 417 -20.67 -4.01 -21.22
CA ALA A 417 -20.33 -2.85 -22.05
C ALA A 417 -20.14 -1.60 -21.19
N LEU A 418 -21.01 -1.41 -20.20
CA LEU A 418 -20.92 -0.33 -19.21
C LEU A 418 -19.95 -0.65 -18.06
N ARG A 419 -19.50 -1.90 -17.94
CA ARG A 419 -18.72 -2.43 -16.81
C ARG A 419 -19.42 -2.19 -15.47
N GLN A 420 -20.72 -2.45 -15.43
CA GLN A 420 -21.59 -2.20 -14.27
C GLN A 420 -22.26 -3.49 -13.82
N MET A 421 -22.48 -3.60 -12.52
CA MET A 421 -23.23 -4.68 -11.89
C MET A 421 -24.29 -4.07 -10.98
N ASP A 422 -25.55 -4.42 -11.23
CA ASP A 422 -26.68 -4.00 -10.43
C ASP A 422 -26.99 -5.08 -9.38
N LEU A 423 -27.12 -4.64 -8.14
CA LEU A 423 -27.36 -5.50 -6.99
C LEU A 423 -28.70 -5.15 -6.34
N VAL A 424 -29.33 -6.14 -5.72
CA VAL A 424 -30.54 -5.96 -4.90
C VAL A 424 -30.31 -6.55 -3.52
N ILE A 425 -30.63 -5.82 -2.45
CA ILE A 425 -30.50 -6.32 -1.07
C ILE A 425 -31.63 -7.31 -0.79
N THR A 426 -31.28 -8.54 -0.41
CA THR A 426 -32.25 -9.62 -0.15
C THR A 426 -32.69 -9.68 1.32
N ASP A 427 -31.80 -9.33 2.25
CA ASP A 427 -32.12 -9.33 3.69
C ASP A 427 -32.47 -7.93 4.22
N GLY A 428 -33.77 -7.70 4.39
CA GLY A 428 -34.30 -6.54 5.07
C GLY A 428 -34.18 -6.60 6.60
N ALA A 429 -33.86 -7.73 7.20
CA ALA A 429 -33.87 -7.95 8.65
C ALA A 429 -32.48 -7.91 9.29
N SER A 430 -31.39 -8.04 8.51
CA SER A 430 -30.03 -7.82 9.01
C SER A 430 -29.92 -6.38 9.52
N ARG A 431 -30.08 -6.20 10.84
CA ARG A 431 -29.75 -4.94 11.51
C ARG A 431 -28.33 -4.60 11.08
N ALA A 432 -28.16 -3.52 10.33
CA ALA A 432 -26.91 -2.79 10.34
C ALA A 432 -26.53 -2.60 11.81
N ALA A 433 -25.48 -3.28 12.26
CA ALA A 433 -24.96 -3.19 13.62
C ALA A 433 -24.31 -1.81 13.78
N GLY A 434 -25.14 -0.76 13.78
CA GLY A 434 -24.73 0.62 13.62
C GLY A 434 -25.13 1.51 14.80
N LYS A 435 -25.07 0.98 16.03
CA LYS A 435 -24.83 1.79 17.23
C LYS A 435 -24.08 0.95 18.24
N LEU A 436 -22.74 1.05 18.26
CA LEU A 436 -22.03 0.93 19.53
C LEU A 436 -22.65 2.00 20.44
N LYS A 437 -23.46 1.57 21.42
CA LYS A 437 -23.99 2.44 22.47
C LYS A 437 -22.83 2.79 23.40
N GLY A 438 -22.02 3.76 22.99
CA GLY A 438 -20.93 4.32 23.79
C GLY A 438 -20.46 5.64 23.19
N PRO A 439 -19.99 6.61 23.99
CA PRO A 439 -19.37 7.80 23.44
C PRO A 439 -18.18 7.39 22.58
N ALA A 440 -18.13 7.86 21.32
CA ALA A 440 -17.02 7.59 20.40
C ALA A 440 -15.68 7.79 21.13
N ALA A 441 -14.86 6.74 21.16
CA ALA A 441 -13.61 6.76 21.89
C ALA A 441 -12.67 7.75 21.20
N LYS A 442 -12.09 8.67 21.98
CA LYS A 442 -10.92 9.41 21.50
C LYS A 442 -9.79 8.40 21.34
N LEU A 443 -9.11 8.42 20.20
CA LEU A 443 -7.85 7.70 20.00
C LEU A 443 -6.92 8.07 21.17
N LYS A 444 -6.68 7.11 22.07
CA LYS A 444 -5.66 7.26 23.11
C LYS A 444 -4.35 6.84 22.47
N LEU A 445 -3.48 7.81 22.21
CA LEU A 445 -2.09 7.55 21.85
C LEU A 445 -1.39 6.92 23.07
N GLY A 446 -1.37 5.59 23.12
CA GLY A 446 -0.75 4.82 24.18
C GLY A 446 0.72 4.55 23.87
N GLY A 447 1.62 5.02 24.72
CA GLY A 447 2.99 4.49 24.78
C GLY A 447 2.92 3.01 25.15
N GLY A 448 3.65 2.19 24.41
CA GLY A 448 3.50 0.74 24.42
C GLY A 448 3.60 0.10 25.80
N ASP A 449 2.66 -0.79 26.07
CA ASP A 449 2.97 -2.09 26.66
C ASP A 449 1.90 -3.10 26.24
N MET A 450 2.34 -4.31 25.91
CA MET A 450 1.51 -5.44 25.50
C MET A 450 1.04 -6.19 26.75
N GLY A 451 -0.25 -6.48 26.88
CA GLY A 451 -0.71 -7.55 27.77
C GLY A 451 -2.13 -7.43 28.32
N GLY A 452 -2.96 -8.43 27.99
CA GLY A 452 -3.93 -9.03 28.92
C GLY A 452 -5.31 -8.40 29.03
N LEU A 453 -6.32 -9.10 28.50
CA LEU A 453 -7.72 -8.99 28.90
C LEU A 453 -7.91 -9.47 30.35
N GLY A 454 -8.63 -8.70 31.18
CA GLY A 454 -9.05 -9.13 32.52
C GLY A 454 -9.76 -8.03 33.33
N GLU A 455 -11.10 -8.09 33.32
CA GLU A 455 -12.12 -7.73 34.32
C GLU A 455 -12.08 -6.43 35.18
N THR A 456 -13.32 -6.03 35.51
CA THR A 456 -13.87 -4.87 36.21
C THR A 456 -13.46 -4.71 37.67
N GLU A 457 -13.16 -3.47 38.10
CA GLU A 457 -13.91 -2.67 39.10
C GLU A 457 -13.07 -1.46 39.59
N GLY A 458 -13.76 -0.41 40.05
CA GLY A 458 -13.23 0.94 40.14
C GLY A 458 -12.31 1.23 41.32
N ALA A 459 -11.47 2.25 41.13
CA ALA A 459 -10.98 3.13 42.19
C ALA A 459 -10.60 4.48 41.56
N GLY A 460 -11.26 5.54 41.99
CA GLY A 460 -11.06 6.88 41.45
C GLY A 460 -9.76 7.53 41.94
N PHE A 461 -9.21 8.43 41.11
CA PHE A 461 -8.42 9.56 41.61
C PHE A 461 -8.65 10.85 40.81
N LYS A 462 -9.13 11.83 41.58
CA LYS A 462 -9.15 13.31 41.48
C LYS A 462 -8.74 14.01 40.17
N LYS A 463 -9.65 14.92 39.77
CA LYS A 463 -9.46 16.06 38.86
C LYS A 463 -8.26 16.96 39.26
N ALA A 464 -7.50 17.40 38.25
CA ALA A 464 -6.84 18.72 38.21
C ALA A 464 -6.61 19.16 36.74
N PRO A 465 -6.52 20.47 36.45
CA PRO A 465 -7.02 21.06 35.20
C PRO A 465 -5.94 21.36 34.12
N GLY A 466 -6.46 21.57 32.91
CA GLY A 466 -5.91 22.32 31.76
C GLY A 466 -4.42 22.70 31.68
N GLY A 467 -3.80 22.33 30.57
CA GLY A 467 -2.56 22.97 30.11
C GLY A 467 -1.91 22.22 28.95
N GLN A 468 -2.13 22.70 27.71
CA GLN A 468 -1.38 22.27 26.53
C GLN A 468 0.13 22.37 26.78
N ARG A 469 0.82 21.23 26.86
CA ARG A 469 2.27 21.16 26.66
C ARG A 469 2.57 20.29 25.44
N ARG A 470 2.58 20.95 24.28
CA ARG A 470 3.27 20.49 23.07
C ARG A 470 4.73 20.24 23.43
N SER A 471 5.24 19.02 23.22
CA SER A 471 6.65 18.72 23.44
C SER A 471 7.50 19.43 22.38
N ARG A 472 8.58 20.09 22.82
CA ARG A 472 9.51 20.86 21.96
C ARG A 472 10.30 20.02 20.94
N LYS A 473 10.20 18.68 21.00
CA LYS A 473 11.02 17.74 20.21
C LYS A 473 10.52 17.55 18.76
N SER A 474 9.25 17.82 18.46
CA SER A 474 8.73 17.76 17.08
C SER A 474 9.09 19.00 16.26
N LYS A 475 9.21 20.18 16.89
CA LYS A 475 9.50 21.44 16.19
C LYS A 475 10.89 21.53 15.56
N SER A 476 11.89 20.77 16.01
CA SER A 476 13.23 20.82 15.40
C SER A 476 13.37 19.93 14.17
N ARG A 477 12.43 18.99 13.93
CA ARG A 477 12.42 18.16 12.70
C ARG A 477 11.69 18.83 11.53
N ASP A 478 10.71 19.70 11.80
CA ASP A 478 9.86 20.30 10.76
C ASP A 478 10.32 21.65 10.20
N ARG A 479 11.34 22.29 10.79
CA ARG A 479 11.80 23.63 10.34
C ARG A 479 12.79 23.61 9.17
N GLY A 480 13.21 22.45 8.68
CA GLY A 480 14.19 22.34 7.59
C GLY A 480 13.61 22.27 6.17
N LYS A 481 12.30 22.44 5.96
CA LYS A 481 11.63 22.12 4.68
C LYS A 481 10.89 23.30 4.00
N THR A 482 11.30 24.54 4.22
CA THR A 482 10.60 25.72 3.66
C THR A 482 11.12 26.29 2.34
N ASP A 483 12.09 25.67 1.65
CA ASP A 483 12.74 26.31 0.48
C ASP A 483 12.38 25.80 -0.92
N TYR A 484 11.38 24.92 -1.10
CA TYR A 484 11.05 24.41 -2.46
C TYR A 484 9.62 24.66 -2.96
N ARG A 485 8.83 25.48 -2.27
CA ARG A 485 7.43 25.78 -2.69
C ARG A 485 7.25 27.07 -3.49
N ARG A 486 8.31 27.76 -3.92
CA ARG A 486 8.18 29.11 -4.53
C ARG A 486 8.26 29.22 -6.05
N ASP A 487 8.55 28.15 -6.79
CA ASP A 487 8.79 28.27 -8.26
C ASP A 487 7.65 27.75 -9.17
N ALA A 488 6.44 27.58 -8.66
CA ALA A 488 5.30 27.10 -9.47
C ALA A 488 4.16 28.11 -9.70
N LYS A 489 4.44 29.43 -9.69
CA LYS A 489 3.48 30.45 -10.17
C LYS A 489 4.07 31.24 -11.33
N GLY A 490 3.87 30.70 -12.53
CA GLY A 490 4.14 31.36 -13.80
C GLY A 490 3.29 32.62 -13.99
N LYS A 491 3.96 33.66 -14.47
CA LYS A 491 3.47 35.00 -14.80
C LYS A 491 2.43 34.95 -15.93
N GLN A 492 1.24 35.51 -15.72
CA GLN A 492 0.38 36.01 -16.80
C GLN A 492 0.69 37.50 -17.01
N GLY A 493 1.11 37.86 -18.24
CA GLY A 493 1.32 39.25 -18.65
C GLY A 493 0.01 39.97 -18.99
N PRO A 494 -0.04 41.31 -18.93
CA PRO A 494 -1.28 42.06 -19.15
C PRO A 494 -1.46 42.38 -20.63
N GLY A 495 -2.52 41.83 -21.23
CA GLY A 495 -3.04 42.21 -22.55
C GLY A 495 -4.03 43.38 -22.45
N GLY A 496 -3.78 44.43 -23.23
CA GLY A 496 -4.38 45.75 -23.11
C GLY A 496 -5.81 45.93 -23.64
N LYS A 497 -6.42 47.06 -23.26
CA LYS A 497 -7.66 47.58 -23.83
C LYS A 497 -7.44 48.97 -24.45
N LYS A 498 -7.59 48.96 -25.78
CA LYS A 498 -8.05 49.98 -26.76
C LYS A 498 -8.01 51.48 -26.42
N LYS A 499 -7.33 52.18 -27.34
CA LYS A 499 -7.47 53.58 -27.77
C LYS A 499 -8.91 53.98 -28.17
N GLY A 500 -9.24 55.23 -27.92
CA GLY A 500 -9.94 56.17 -28.81
C GLY A 500 -9.32 57.57 -28.55
N LYS A 501 -9.20 58.55 -29.45
CA LYS A 501 -9.68 58.83 -30.81
C LYS A 501 -8.87 60.06 -31.28
N LYS A 502 -8.71 60.24 -32.61
CA LYS A 502 -8.60 61.51 -33.39
C LYS A 502 -7.63 62.60 -32.86
N LYS A 503 -6.64 63.04 -33.63
CA LYS A 503 -6.72 63.73 -34.93
C LYS A 503 -5.41 63.53 -35.69
#